data_AF-A0A8T5TWJ5-F1
#
_entry.id   AF-A0A8T5TWJ5-F1
#
_cell.length_a   1.000
_cell.length_b   1.000
_cell.length_c   1.000
_cell.angle_alpha   90.00
_cell.angle_beta   90.00
_cell.angle_gamma   90.00
#
_symmetry.space_group_name_H-M   'P 1'
#
loop_
_entity.id
_entity.type
_entity.pdbx_description
1 polymer ?
#
loop_
_entity_poly.entity_id
_entity_poly.type
_entity_poly.pdbx_seq_one_letter_code
_entity_poly.pdbx_strand_id
1 'polypeptide(L)'
;VTLLSTTNIEQNAYLFGGTVNNQATIEDTLIVRAATFQNSGTAQIVDYQTSQVTQIGETLKGIFRILQIVIFAGYMILGLLILKFMPNQFLAIEEELNKSKIKNTAVGFLLLILTTIVSIILAVTVIGLPISILLTLTYLIALIISPLIVSLTIGRTIVNLIKRKTSNTILFIIGFIALHLLYLIPFIGFIFVIGALSLGLGAIFYTTKKNLNKIISLNN
;
A
#
# COMPACT_ATOMS: atom_id res chain seq x y z
N VAL A 1 28.78 7.36 -15.39
CA VAL A 1 29.84 7.94 -16.25
C VAL A 1 30.98 6.95 -16.29
N THR A 2 31.47 6.61 -17.47
CA THR A 2 32.57 5.66 -17.62
C THR A 2 33.64 6.29 -18.50
N LEU A 3 34.86 6.41 -17.97
CA LEU A 3 36.03 6.79 -18.74
C LEU A 3 36.74 5.51 -19.20
N LEU A 4 37.05 5.45 -20.48
CA LEU A 4 37.71 4.30 -21.11
C LEU A 4 39.22 4.39 -20.95
N SER A 5 39.90 3.24 -20.96
CA SER A 5 41.37 3.14 -20.80
C SER A 5 42.20 3.82 -21.88
N THR A 6 41.59 4.13 -23.03
CA THR A 6 42.23 4.87 -24.13
C THR A 6 42.25 6.38 -23.92
N THR A 7 41.60 6.88 -22.86
CA THR A 7 41.50 8.32 -22.59
C THR A 7 42.68 8.75 -21.73
N ASN A 8 43.40 9.79 -22.15
CA ASN A 8 44.40 10.46 -21.33
C ASN A 8 43.94 11.90 -21.04
N ILE A 9 43.97 12.29 -19.77
CA ILE A 9 43.56 13.62 -19.31
C ILE A 9 44.74 14.23 -18.55
N GLU A 10 45.38 15.23 -19.16
CA GLU A 10 46.57 15.90 -18.59
C GLU A 10 46.22 16.90 -17.47
N GLN A 11 44.92 17.20 -17.28
CA GLN A 11 44.43 18.20 -16.33
C GLN A 11 43.43 17.61 -15.32
N ASN A 12 42.95 18.46 -14.41
CA ASN A 12 41.93 18.10 -13.44
C ASN A 12 40.63 17.60 -14.10
N ALA A 13 40.16 16.44 -13.66
CA ALA A 13 38.96 15.80 -14.17
C ALA A 13 37.86 15.78 -13.10
N TYR A 14 36.68 16.29 -13.45
CA TYR A 14 35.51 16.36 -12.57
C TYR A 14 34.44 15.38 -13.03
N LEU A 15 34.11 14.39 -12.20
CA LEU A 15 33.13 13.35 -12.53
C LEU A 15 31.95 13.38 -11.55
N PHE A 16 30.75 13.50 -12.10
CA PHE A 16 29.48 13.49 -11.36
C PHE A 16 28.56 12.41 -11.90
N GLY A 17 27.92 11.64 -11.02
CA GLY A 17 26.91 10.66 -11.43
C GLY A 17 26.54 9.66 -10.35
N GLY A 18 25.57 8.78 -10.63
CA GLY A 18 25.25 7.66 -9.73
C GLY A 18 26.43 6.69 -9.64
N THR A 19 26.84 6.12 -10.76
CA THR A 19 28.01 5.24 -10.85
C THR A 19 29.07 5.87 -11.75
N VAL A 20 30.30 5.96 -11.24
CA VAL A 20 31.47 6.46 -11.97
C VAL A 20 32.51 5.36 -12.05
N ASN A 21 32.92 5.01 -13.27
CA ASN A 21 34.00 4.06 -13.51
C ASN A 21 35.13 4.77 -14.28
N ASN A 22 36.30 4.89 -13.67
CA ASN A 22 37.48 5.45 -14.30
C ASN A 22 38.45 4.36 -14.71
N GLN A 23 38.67 4.18 -16.01
CA GLN A 23 39.75 3.34 -16.55
C GLN A 23 40.86 4.18 -17.19
N ALA A 24 40.68 5.50 -17.29
CA ALA A 24 41.57 6.43 -17.97
C ALA A 24 42.81 6.79 -17.13
N THR A 25 43.83 7.32 -17.81
CA THR A 25 44.99 7.95 -17.16
C THR A 25 44.70 9.44 -16.96
N ILE A 26 44.86 9.92 -15.74
CA ILE A 26 44.67 11.30 -15.32
C ILE A 26 45.98 11.76 -14.69
N GLU A 27 46.65 12.72 -15.30
CA GLU A 27 48.00 13.11 -14.86
C GLU A 27 47.98 14.00 -13.61
N ASP A 28 46.86 14.66 -13.32
CA ASP A 28 46.67 15.55 -12.16
C ASP A 28 45.57 15.01 -11.21
N THR A 29 44.60 15.83 -10.83
CA THR A 29 43.60 15.49 -9.80
C THR A 29 42.28 15.03 -10.41
N LEU A 30 41.80 13.89 -9.93
CA LEU A 30 40.47 13.36 -10.22
C LEU A 30 39.53 13.67 -9.05
N ILE A 31 38.52 14.52 -9.30
CA ILE A 31 37.49 14.88 -8.32
C ILE A 31 36.20 14.16 -8.71
N VAL A 32 35.71 13.28 -7.83
CA VAL A 32 34.54 12.44 -8.08
C VAL A 32 33.48 12.68 -7.03
N ARG A 33 32.28 13.06 -7.47
CA ARG A 33 31.07 13.10 -6.64
C ARG A 33 30.06 12.09 -7.16
N ALA A 34 30.10 10.89 -6.60
CA ALA A 34 29.28 9.78 -7.06
C ALA A 34 28.77 8.88 -5.93
N ALA A 35 27.77 8.05 -6.22
CA ALA A 35 27.30 7.03 -5.27
C ALA A 35 28.26 5.84 -5.19
N THR A 36 28.79 5.46 -6.34
CA THR A 36 29.71 4.34 -6.52
C THR A 36 30.83 4.80 -7.43
N PHE A 37 32.07 4.61 -6.99
CA PHE A 37 33.26 4.96 -7.76
C PHE A 37 34.20 3.75 -7.83
N GLN A 38 34.58 3.39 -9.04
CA GLN A 38 35.56 2.34 -9.30
C GLN A 38 36.68 2.94 -10.16
N ASN A 39 37.92 2.84 -9.69
CA ASN A 39 39.09 3.31 -10.42
C ASN A 39 39.95 2.10 -10.80
N SER A 40 40.04 1.83 -12.09
CA SER A 40 40.95 0.84 -12.69
C SER A 40 42.01 1.49 -13.58
N GLY A 41 42.00 2.82 -13.70
CA GLY A 41 43.02 3.62 -14.37
C GLY A 41 44.01 4.23 -13.37
N THR A 42 44.70 5.28 -13.81
CA THR A 42 45.73 5.99 -13.03
C THR A 42 45.31 7.43 -12.78
N ALA A 43 45.52 7.94 -11.56
CA ALA A 43 45.30 9.33 -11.19
C ALA A 43 46.32 9.71 -10.11
N GLN A 44 46.90 10.92 -10.19
CA GLN A 44 47.88 11.35 -9.19
C GLN A 44 47.22 11.61 -7.84
N ILE A 45 46.07 12.29 -7.85
CA ILE A 45 45.26 12.56 -6.66
C ILE A 45 43.82 12.17 -6.96
N VAL A 46 43.17 11.47 -6.02
CA VAL A 46 41.76 11.06 -6.14
C VAL A 46 40.99 11.62 -4.96
N ASP A 47 40.20 12.67 -5.20
CA ASP A 47 39.25 13.23 -4.25
C ASP A 47 37.86 12.64 -4.50
N TYR A 48 37.55 11.57 -3.76
CA TYR A 48 36.26 10.90 -3.84
C TYR A 48 35.37 11.32 -2.67
N GLN A 49 34.31 12.06 -2.99
CA GLN A 49 33.24 12.36 -2.06
C GLN A 49 32.01 11.55 -2.44
N THR A 50 31.60 10.63 -1.55
CA THR A 50 30.33 9.92 -1.70
C THR A 50 29.19 10.93 -1.67
N SER A 51 28.41 10.99 -2.74
CA SER A 51 27.16 11.75 -2.77
C SER A 51 26.19 11.15 -1.74
N GLN A 52 25.98 11.85 -0.62
CA GLN A 52 25.12 11.43 0.52
C GLN A 52 23.68 11.05 0.11
N VAL A 53 23.21 11.53 -1.04
CA VAL A 53 21.90 11.23 -1.63
C VAL A 53 21.66 9.72 -1.79
N THR A 54 22.71 8.92 -2.00
CA THR A 54 22.56 7.48 -2.28
C THR A 54 22.44 6.62 -1.03
N GLN A 55 23.15 6.97 0.05
CA GLN A 55 23.02 6.24 1.32
C GLN A 55 21.61 6.39 1.91
N ILE A 56 21.04 7.60 1.81
CA ILE A 56 19.65 7.85 2.22
C ILE A 56 18.70 6.99 1.39
N GLY A 57 18.89 6.88 0.08
CA GLY A 57 18.06 6.04 -0.78
C GLY A 57 18.09 4.55 -0.42
N GLU A 58 19.26 3.98 -0.13
CA GLU A 58 19.37 2.56 0.24
C GLU A 58 18.86 2.26 1.65
N THR A 59 19.18 3.10 2.63
CA THR A 59 18.62 2.97 3.98
C THR A 59 17.10 3.14 3.98
N LEU A 60 16.57 4.10 3.23
CA LEU A 60 15.13 4.27 3.07
C LEU A 60 14.49 3.04 2.40
N LYS A 61 15.07 2.50 1.33
CA LYS A 61 14.57 1.26 0.69
C LYS A 61 14.52 0.09 1.67
N GLY A 62 15.55 -0.08 2.50
CA GLY A 62 15.57 -1.10 3.56
C GLY A 62 14.47 -0.89 4.60
N ILE A 63 14.31 0.33 5.10
CA ILE A 63 13.25 0.71 6.05
C ILE A 63 11.87 0.47 5.43
N PHE A 64 11.64 0.90 4.19
CA PHE A 64 10.37 0.69 3.49
C PHE A 64 10.02 -0.80 3.37
N ARG A 65 11.01 -1.66 3.07
CA ARG A 65 10.79 -3.11 2.97
C ARG A 65 10.40 -3.73 4.32
N ILE A 66 11.08 -3.36 5.40
CA ILE A 66 10.77 -3.84 6.75
C ILE A 66 9.38 -3.34 7.16
N LEU A 67 9.10 -2.05 6.93
CA LEU A 67 7.82 -1.43 7.24
C LEU A 67 6.66 -2.12 6.51
N GLN A 68 6.82 -2.46 5.23
CA GLN A 68 5.81 -3.20 4.48
C GLN A 68 5.51 -4.57 5.10
N ILE A 69 6.54 -5.32 5.52
CA ILE A 69 6.35 -6.63 6.17
C ILE A 69 5.63 -6.48 7.52
N VAL A 70 6.02 -5.48 8.32
CA VAL A 70 5.39 -5.21 9.61
C VAL A 70 3.92 -4.80 9.44
N ILE A 71 3.62 -3.93 8.48
CA ILE A 71 2.24 -3.53 8.15
C ILE A 71 1.44 -4.75 7.68
N PHE A 72 1.99 -5.57 6.78
CA PHE A 72 1.33 -6.79 6.31
C PHE A 72 0.96 -7.73 7.47
N ALA A 73 1.93 -8.00 8.36
CA ALA A 73 1.70 -8.83 9.53
C ALA A 73 0.66 -8.21 10.48
N GLY A 74 0.73 -6.90 10.71
CA GLY A 74 -0.23 -6.18 11.54
C GLY A 74 -1.67 -6.27 11.02
N TYR A 75 -1.88 -6.06 9.72
CA TYR A 75 -3.21 -6.20 9.09
C TYR A 75 -3.73 -7.63 9.14
N MET A 76 -2.86 -8.62 8.94
CA MET A 76 -3.24 -10.04 9.05
C MET A 76 -3.72 -10.36 10.47
N ILE A 77 -2.96 -9.95 11.49
CA ILE A 77 -3.33 -10.14 12.90
C ILE A 77 -4.64 -9.41 13.21
N LEU A 78 -4.78 -8.16 12.74
CA LEU A 78 -5.99 -7.37 12.94
C LEU A 78 -7.23 -8.05 12.36
N GLY A 79 -7.15 -8.56 11.13
CA GLY A 79 -8.27 -9.28 10.50
C GLY A 79 -8.64 -10.56 11.24
N LEU A 80 -7.64 -11.31 11.74
CA LEU A 80 -7.87 -12.49 12.57
C LEU A 80 -8.52 -12.14 13.92
N LEU A 81 -8.10 -11.03 14.56
CA LEU A 81 -8.71 -10.55 15.78
C LEU A 81 -10.17 -10.17 15.54
N ILE A 82 -10.47 -9.39 14.50
CA ILE A 82 -11.85 -9.01 14.17
C ILE A 82 -12.71 -10.25 13.89
N LEU A 83 -12.20 -11.22 13.13
CA LEU A 83 -12.90 -12.47 12.85
C LEU A 83 -13.21 -13.26 14.14
N LYS A 84 -12.32 -13.22 15.14
CA LYS A 84 -12.50 -13.94 16.41
C LYS A 84 -13.40 -13.20 17.39
N PHE A 85 -13.27 -11.87 17.50
CA PHE A 85 -14.01 -11.04 18.45
C PHE A 85 -15.40 -10.65 17.96
N MET A 86 -15.59 -10.48 16.63
CA MET A 86 -16.86 -10.06 16.03
C MET A 86 -17.24 -10.95 14.82
N PRO A 87 -17.28 -12.29 14.97
CA PRO A 87 -17.49 -13.21 13.87
C PRO A 87 -18.82 -12.97 13.14
N ASN A 88 -19.89 -12.68 13.88
CA ASN A 88 -21.22 -12.51 13.31
C ASN A 88 -21.32 -11.27 12.42
N GLN A 89 -20.69 -10.15 12.81
CA GLN A 89 -20.68 -8.94 11.99
C GLN A 89 -19.82 -9.14 10.76
N PHE A 90 -18.64 -9.75 10.92
CA PHE A 90 -17.72 -10.00 9.82
C PHE A 90 -18.31 -10.94 8.77
N LEU A 91 -18.96 -12.03 9.20
CA LEU A 91 -19.65 -12.98 8.31
C LEU A 91 -20.92 -12.38 7.68
N ALA A 92 -21.69 -11.57 8.41
CA ALA A 92 -22.87 -10.91 7.86
C ALA A 92 -22.54 -9.95 6.71
N ILE A 93 -21.40 -9.24 6.80
CA ILE A 93 -20.94 -8.36 5.73
C ILE A 93 -20.42 -9.18 4.54
N GLU A 94 -19.75 -10.31 4.79
CA GLU A 94 -19.31 -11.26 3.75
C GLU A 94 -20.49 -11.85 2.95
N GLU A 95 -21.59 -12.21 3.61
CA GLU A 95 -22.79 -12.71 2.93
C GLU A 95 -23.42 -11.67 1.99
N GLU A 96 -23.46 -10.41 2.41
CA GLU A 96 -23.98 -9.31 1.59
C GLU A 96 -23.09 -9.05 0.37
N LEU A 97 -21.78 -9.19 0.55
CA LEU A 97 -20.78 -9.16 -0.51
C LEU A 97 -21.02 -10.21 -1.60
N ASN A 98 -21.38 -11.44 -1.22
CA ASN A 98 -21.64 -12.52 -2.16
C ASN A 98 -22.92 -12.33 -2.98
N LYS A 99 -23.93 -11.61 -2.45
CA LYS A 99 -25.21 -11.40 -3.13
C LYS A 99 -25.15 -10.36 -4.25
N SER A 100 -24.31 -9.34 -4.15
CA SER A 100 -24.37 -8.19 -5.08
C SER A 100 -23.03 -7.47 -5.24
N LYS A 101 -21.98 -8.20 -5.65
CA LYS A 101 -20.60 -7.67 -5.83
C LYS A 101 -20.57 -6.35 -6.62
N ILE A 102 -21.24 -6.30 -7.79
CA ILE A 102 -21.20 -5.13 -8.67
C ILE A 102 -21.91 -3.92 -8.06
N LYS A 103 -23.08 -4.10 -7.42
CA LYS A 103 -23.80 -3.00 -6.78
C LYS A 103 -23.04 -2.46 -5.56
N ASN A 104 -22.43 -3.34 -4.77
CA ASN A 104 -21.64 -2.95 -3.61
C ASN A 104 -20.40 -2.15 -4.03
N THR A 105 -19.72 -2.55 -5.12
CA THR A 105 -18.60 -1.76 -5.67
C THR A 105 -19.05 -0.43 -6.29
N ALA A 106 -20.22 -0.34 -6.91
CA ALA A 106 -20.69 0.94 -7.44
C ALA A 106 -21.03 1.92 -6.30
N VAL A 107 -21.78 1.46 -5.30
CA VAL A 107 -22.20 2.27 -4.15
C VAL A 107 -21.01 2.64 -3.27
N GLY A 108 -20.12 1.69 -3.00
CA GLY A 108 -18.89 1.96 -2.26
C GLY A 108 -18.01 3.01 -2.94
N PHE A 109 -17.97 3.01 -4.27
CA PHE A 109 -17.15 3.97 -5.02
C PHE A 109 -17.77 5.37 -4.95
N LEU A 110 -19.10 5.47 -5.06
CA LEU A 110 -19.80 6.71 -4.78
C LEU A 110 -19.56 7.19 -3.35
N LEU A 111 -19.61 6.30 -2.35
CA LEU A 111 -19.33 6.65 -0.95
C LEU A 111 -17.90 7.14 -0.75
N LEU A 112 -16.91 6.54 -1.40
CA LEU A 112 -15.52 7.01 -1.35
C LEU A 112 -15.43 8.47 -1.79
N ILE A 113 -16.00 8.79 -2.96
CA ILE A 113 -15.95 10.15 -3.53
C ILE A 113 -16.77 11.12 -2.68
N LEU A 114 -18.02 10.78 -2.38
CA LEU A 114 -18.94 11.66 -1.67
C LEU A 114 -18.46 11.95 -0.25
N THR A 115 -18.01 10.94 0.48
CA THR A 115 -17.52 11.12 1.86
C THR A 115 -16.27 11.98 1.86
N THR A 116 -15.36 11.80 0.90
CA THR A 116 -14.16 12.63 0.77
C THR A 116 -14.53 14.09 0.50
N ILE A 117 -15.43 14.35 -0.45
CA ILE A 117 -15.89 15.71 -0.78
C ILE A 117 -16.57 16.37 0.44
N VAL A 118 -17.52 15.67 1.06
CA VAL A 118 -18.25 16.16 2.25
C VAL A 118 -17.28 16.45 3.39
N SER A 119 -16.31 15.58 3.63
CA SER A 119 -15.28 15.79 4.65
C SER A 119 -14.44 17.04 4.37
N ILE A 120 -14.01 17.28 3.12
CA ILE A 120 -13.26 18.48 2.77
C ILE A 120 -14.12 19.74 2.98
N ILE A 121 -15.37 19.72 2.55
CA ILE A 121 -16.30 20.85 2.72
C ILE A 121 -16.49 21.16 4.21
N LEU A 122 -16.72 20.14 5.04
CA LEU A 122 -16.84 20.30 6.49
C LEU A 122 -15.57 20.86 7.11
N ALA A 123 -14.40 20.38 6.69
CA ALA A 123 -13.10 20.82 7.22
C ALA A 123 -12.82 22.30 6.96
N VAL A 124 -13.32 22.86 5.84
CA VAL A 124 -13.18 24.30 5.52
C VAL A 124 -14.04 25.17 6.45
N THR A 125 -15.12 24.62 7.00
CA THR A 125 -15.98 25.36 7.93
C THR A 125 -15.46 25.28 9.37
N VAL A 126 -15.41 26.42 10.08
CA VAL A 126 -14.95 26.47 11.49
C VAL A 126 -15.79 25.56 12.40
N ILE A 127 -17.11 25.49 12.16
CA ILE A 127 -18.05 24.66 12.93
C ILE A 127 -17.98 23.19 12.48
N GLY A 128 -17.75 22.94 11.19
CA GLY A 128 -17.66 21.58 10.65
C GLY A 128 -16.32 20.91 10.86
N LEU A 129 -15.27 21.63 11.26
CA LEU A 129 -13.95 21.05 11.54
C LEU A 129 -13.99 19.90 12.57
N PRO A 130 -14.58 20.05 13.78
CA PRO A 130 -14.68 18.94 14.73
C PRO A 130 -15.50 17.76 14.17
N ILE A 131 -16.56 18.05 13.42
CA ILE A 131 -17.43 17.02 12.80
C ILE A 131 -16.67 16.28 11.69
N SER A 132 -15.88 17.01 10.88
CA SER A 132 -15.06 16.43 9.83
C SER A 132 -14.05 15.47 10.43
N ILE A 133 -13.38 15.83 11.52
CA ILE A 133 -12.39 14.94 12.16
C ILE A 133 -13.04 13.60 12.54
N LEU A 134 -14.22 13.63 13.18
CA LEU A 134 -14.95 12.43 13.56
C LEU A 134 -15.41 11.62 12.34
N LEU A 135 -15.88 12.29 11.30
CA LEU A 135 -16.30 11.67 10.05
C LEU A 135 -15.13 11.00 9.34
N THR A 136 -14.02 11.71 9.15
CA THR A 136 -12.79 11.19 8.53
C THR A 136 -12.23 10.02 9.32
N LEU A 137 -12.23 10.10 10.66
CA LEU A 137 -11.72 9.02 11.51
C LEU A 137 -12.55 7.74 11.35
N THR A 138 -13.88 7.87 11.39
CA THR A 138 -14.80 6.74 11.18
C THR A 138 -14.66 6.16 9.77
N TYR A 139 -14.52 7.03 8.77
CA TYR A 139 -14.28 6.66 7.38
C TYR A 139 -12.95 5.89 7.22
N LEU A 140 -11.86 6.35 7.84
CA LEU A 140 -10.57 5.65 7.82
C LEU A 140 -10.65 4.27 8.46
N ILE A 141 -11.34 4.13 9.60
CA ILE A 141 -11.55 2.84 10.24
C ILE A 141 -12.30 1.89 9.29
N ALA A 142 -13.36 2.37 8.63
CA ALA A 142 -14.10 1.57 7.65
C ALA A 142 -13.22 1.15 6.46
N LEU A 143 -12.32 2.02 5.98
CA LEU A 143 -11.36 1.70 4.93
C LEU A 143 -10.33 0.65 5.36
N ILE A 144 -9.87 0.67 6.60
CA ILE A 144 -8.95 -0.34 7.15
C ILE A 144 -9.64 -1.71 7.22
N ILE A 145 -10.92 -1.74 7.62
CA ILE A 145 -11.69 -2.99 7.78
C ILE A 145 -12.11 -3.56 6.43
N SER A 146 -12.43 -2.72 5.46
CA SER A 146 -12.99 -3.12 4.16
C SER A 146 -12.18 -4.24 3.45
N PRO A 147 -10.86 -4.11 3.21
CA PRO A 147 -10.04 -5.16 2.57
C PRO A 147 -10.00 -6.48 3.35
N LEU A 148 -10.15 -6.44 4.68
CA LEU A 148 -10.15 -7.64 5.53
C LEU A 148 -11.40 -8.49 5.27
N ILE A 149 -12.55 -7.86 5.03
CA ILE A 149 -13.79 -8.58 4.72
C ILE A 149 -13.74 -9.13 3.28
N VAL A 150 -13.18 -8.34 2.36
CA VAL A 150 -12.99 -8.76 0.96
C VAL A 150 -12.07 -9.97 0.86
N SER A 151 -11.00 -10.02 1.67
CA SER A 151 -10.07 -11.15 1.68
C SER A 151 -10.77 -12.46 2.06
N LEU A 152 -11.66 -12.47 3.06
CA LEU A 152 -12.43 -13.66 3.43
C LEU A 152 -13.30 -14.17 2.25
N THR A 153 -13.95 -13.25 1.54
CA THR A 153 -14.80 -13.57 0.37
C THR A 153 -13.97 -14.18 -0.76
N ILE A 154 -12.79 -13.63 -1.03
CA ILE A 154 -11.85 -14.14 -2.03
C ILE A 154 -11.38 -15.54 -1.63
N GLY A 155 -10.97 -15.71 -0.38
CA GLY A 155 -10.53 -17.00 0.16
C GLY A 155 -11.62 -18.07 0.07
N ARG A 156 -12.87 -17.73 0.40
CA ARG A 156 -14.02 -18.62 0.22
C ARG A 156 -14.24 -19.01 -1.24
N THR A 157 -14.12 -18.05 -2.16
CA THR A 157 -14.26 -18.30 -3.59
C THR A 157 -13.19 -19.29 -4.09
N ILE A 158 -11.93 -19.09 -3.68
CA ILE A 158 -10.79 -19.97 -4.03
C ILE A 158 -11.00 -21.38 -3.47
N VAL A 159 -11.34 -21.50 -2.18
CA VAL A 159 -11.52 -22.81 -1.53
C VAL A 159 -12.73 -23.57 -2.08
N ASN A 160 -13.83 -22.86 -2.39
CA ASN A 160 -15.01 -23.45 -3.03
C ASN A 160 -14.73 -23.97 -4.44
N LEU A 161 -13.87 -23.30 -5.22
CA LEU A 161 -13.43 -23.79 -6.54
C LEU A 161 -12.75 -25.17 -6.44
N ILE A 162 -12.01 -25.41 -5.35
CA ILE A 162 -11.30 -26.67 -5.08
C ILE A 162 -12.21 -27.66 -4.33
N LYS A 163 -13.49 -27.32 -4.11
CA LYS A 163 -14.52 -28.13 -3.44
C LYS A 163 -14.09 -28.67 -2.06
N ARG A 164 -13.22 -27.95 -1.35
CA ARG A 164 -12.81 -28.31 0.02
C ARG A 164 -13.60 -27.52 1.06
N LYS A 165 -13.96 -28.17 2.16
CA LYS A 165 -14.44 -27.47 3.36
C LYS A 165 -13.25 -27.13 4.23
N THR A 166 -13.17 -25.89 4.68
CA THR A 166 -12.05 -25.41 5.50
C THR A 166 -12.56 -24.35 6.49
N SER A 167 -11.84 -24.11 7.58
CA SER A 167 -12.22 -23.14 8.60
C SER A 167 -12.13 -21.70 8.09
N ASN A 168 -13.01 -20.82 8.60
CA ASN A 168 -13.03 -19.40 8.22
C ASN A 168 -11.67 -18.69 8.39
N THR A 169 -10.88 -19.12 9.38
CA THR A 169 -9.50 -18.64 9.60
C THR A 169 -8.60 -18.92 8.40
N ILE A 170 -8.64 -20.15 7.87
CA ILE A 170 -7.81 -20.54 6.73
C ILE A 170 -8.30 -19.86 5.45
N LEU A 171 -9.62 -19.72 5.28
CA LEU A 171 -10.20 -18.93 4.19
C LEU A 171 -9.67 -17.50 4.21
N PHE A 172 -9.69 -16.84 5.38
CA PHE A 172 -9.15 -15.49 5.53
C PHE A 172 -7.66 -15.42 5.16
N ILE A 173 -6.84 -16.33 5.67
CA ILE A 173 -5.39 -16.35 5.39
C ILE A 173 -5.12 -16.51 3.89
N ILE A 174 -5.76 -17.49 3.24
CA ILE A 174 -5.60 -17.73 1.81
C ILE A 174 -6.02 -16.50 1.00
N GLY A 175 -7.18 -15.95 1.32
CA GLY A 175 -7.70 -14.78 0.61
C GLY A 175 -6.89 -13.52 0.85
N PHE A 176 -6.32 -13.34 2.05
CA PHE A 176 -5.48 -12.19 2.40
C PHE A 176 -4.15 -12.25 1.64
N ILE A 177 -3.52 -13.43 1.58
CA ILE A 177 -2.31 -13.66 0.80
C ILE A 177 -2.58 -13.40 -0.68
N ALA A 178 -3.68 -13.95 -1.23
CA ALA A 178 -4.06 -13.76 -2.63
C ALA A 178 -4.31 -12.28 -2.96
N LEU A 179 -5.02 -11.56 -2.09
CA LEU A 179 -5.29 -10.13 -2.26
C LEU A 179 -4.01 -9.29 -2.20
N HIS A 180 -3.11 -9.60 -1.26
CA HIS A 180 -1.85 -8.89 -1.11
C HIS A 180 -0.88 -9.14 -2.28
N LEU A 181 -0.84 -10.36 -2.81
CA LEU A 181 -0.12 -10.67 -4.05
C LEU A 181 -0.62 -9.83 -5.23
N LEU A 182 -1.94 -9.60 -5.30
CA LEU A 182 -2.55 -8.78 -6.33
C LEU A 182 -2.15 -7.30 -6.20
N TYR A 183 -1.98 -6.81 -4.98
CA TYR A 183 -1.52 -5.45 -4.70
C TYR A 183 -0.04 -5.23 -5.04
N LEU A 184 0.75 -6.31 -5.11
CA LEU A 184 2.16 -6.24 -5.46
C LEU A 184 2.40 -5.89 -6.94
N ILE A 185 1.39 -6.07 -7.80
CA ILE A 185 1.49 -5.75 -9.23
C ILE A 185 1.34 -4.23 -9.40
N PRO A 186 2.36 -3.50 -9.88
CA PRO A 186 2.24 -2.05 -10.12
C PRO A 186 1.15 -1.74 -11.16
N PHE A 187 0.48 -0.59 -11.01
CA PHE A 187 -0.71 -0.15 -11.76
C PHE A 187 -1.98 -1.00 -11.58
N ILE A 188 -1.89 -2.32 -11.74
CA ILE A 188 -3.02 -3.25 -11.56
C ILE A 188 -3.43 -3.32 -10.07
N GLY A 189 -2.46 -3.30 -9.16
CA GLY A 189 -2.70 -3.28 -7.73
C GLY A 189 -3.55 -2.08 -7.30
N PHE A 190 -3.36 -0.90 -7.90
CA PHE A 190 -4.11 0.30 -7.55
C PHE A 190 -5.61 0.19 -7.86
N ILE A 191 -5.96 -0.32 -9.05
CA ILE A 191 -7.38 -0.52 -9.41
C ILE A 191 -8.02 -1.59 -8.51
N PHE A 192 -7.27 -2.64 -8.15
CA PHE A 192 -7.75 -3.66 -7.22
C PHE A 192 -7.91 -3.14 -5.80
N VAL A 193 -7.02 -2.25 -5.33
CA VAL A 193 -7.16 -1.59 -4.03
C VAL A 193 -8.45 -0.76 -4.00
N ILE A 194 -8.66 0.11 -4.99
CA ILE A 194 -9.89 0.92 -5.06
C ILE A 194 -11.13 0.03 -5.15
N GLY A 195 -11.08 -1.02 -5.98
CA GLY A 195 -12.17 -1.98 -6.12
C GLY A 195 -12.49 -2.68 -4.81
N ALA A 196 -11.47 -3.16 -4.09
CA ALA A 196 -11.63 -3.82 -2.79
C ALA A 196 -12.15 -2.86 -1.71
N LEU A 197 -11.56 -1.66 -1.61
CA LEU A 197 -11.99 -0.63 -0.66
C LEU A 197 -13.45 -0.27 -0.88
N SER A 198 -13.81 -0.01 -2.12
CA SER A 198 -15.17 0.28 -2.53
C SER A 198 -16.12 -0.87 -2.17
N LEU A 199 -15.81 -2.08 -2.63
CA LEU A 199 -16.64 -3.26 -2.40
C LEU A 199 -16.93 -3.49 -0.91
N GLY A 200 -15.90 -3.43 -0.05
CA GLY A 200 -16.08 -3.62 1.38
C GLY A 200 -16.77 -2.43 2.07
N LEU A 201 -16.53 -1.19 1.62
CA LEU A 201 -17.22 -0.01 2.16
C LEU A 201 -18.72 -0.03 1.83
N GLY A 202 -19.07 -0.39 0.61
CA GLY A 202 -20.46 -0.57 0.18
C GLY A 202 -21.17 -1.65 0.99
N ALA A 203 -20.50 -2.79 1.25
CA ALA A 203 -21.06 -3.86 2.06
C ALA A 203 -21.29 -3.43 3.52
N ILE A 204 -20.33 -2.73 4.14
CA ILE A 204 -20.46 -2.19 5.50
C ILE A 204 -21.68 -1.25 5.58
N PHE A 205 -21.85 -0.36 4.60
CA PHE A 205 -22.98 0.57 4.54
C PHE A 205 -24.34 -0.15 4.47
N TYR A 206 -24.47 -1.12 3.56
CA TYR A 206 -25.72 -1.89 3.41
C TYR A 206 -26.05 -2.72 4.65
N THR A 207 -25.08 -3.41 5.24
CA THR A 207 -25.30 -4.20 6.46
C THR A 207 -25.72 -3.30 7.63
N THR A 208 -25.09 -2.14 7.78
CA THR A 208 -25.44 -1.18 8.84
C THR A 208 -26.85 -0.64 8.65
N LYS A 209 -27.20 -0.23 7.43
CA LYS A 209 -28.56 0.25 7.08
C LYS A 209 -29.63 -0.81 7.35
N LYS A 210 -29.36 -2.07 6.99
CA LYS A 210 -30.30 -3.18 7.21
C LYS A 210 -30.51 -3.46 8.69
N ASN A 211 -29.45 -3.44 9.50
CA ASN A 211 -29.53 -3.66 10.94
C ASN A 211 -30.30 -2.53 11.64
N LEU A 212 -30.08 -1.28 11.24
CA LEU A 212 -30.82 -0.13 11.75
C LEU A 212 -32.32 -0.24 11.46
N ASN A 213 -32.68 -0.56 10.22
CA ASN A 213 -34.09 -0.74 9.84
C ASN A 213 -34.76 -1.86 10.62
N LYS A 214 -34.04 -2.96 10.89
CA LYS A 214 -34.56 -4.08 11.70
C LYS A 214 -34.84 -3.65 13.14
N ILE A 215 -33.98 -2.81 13.73
CA ILE A 215 -34.17 -2.29 15.10
C ILE A 215 -35.38 -1.35 15.13
N ILE A 216 -35.50 -0.44 14.16
CA ILE A 216 -36.62 0.50 14.08
C ILE A 216 -37.95 -0.25 13.87
N SER A 217 -37.97 -1.30 13.05
CA SER A 217 -39.18 -2.13 12.83
C SER A 217 -39.57 -3.03 14.01
N LEU A 218 -38.66 -3.26 14.97
CA LEU A 218 -38.96 -4.01 16.18
C LEU A 218 -39.48 -3.11 17.31
N ASN A 219 -39.32 -1.79 17.16
CA ASN A 219 -39.66 -0.79 18.16
C ASN A 219 -40.93 0.01 17.80
N ASN A 220 -41.51 -0.25 16.62
CA ASN A 220 -42.81 0.21 16.14
C ASN A 220 -43.74 -0.98 16.04
#